data_AF-A0A6S7IL08-F1
#
_entry.id   AF-A0A6S7IL08-F1
#
_cell.length_a   1.000
_cell.length_b   1.000
_cell.length_c   1.000
_cell.angle_alpha   90.00
_cell.angle_beta   90.00
_cell.angle_gamma   90.00
#
_symmetry.space_group_name_H-M   'P 1'
#
loop_
_entity.id
_entity.type
_entity.pdbx_description
1 polymer ?
#
loop_
_entity_poly.entity_id
_entity_poly.type
_entity_poly.pdbx_seq_one_letter_code
_entity_poly.pdbx_strand_id
1 'polypeptide(L)'
;MFIFSLASSIDDIQEEEESHYVDKLKEYHLYADSIRVMTRKQQLRHYNVEKAEEVVAGKNTQKEELVKAGEEGEEGKKSGGLWKGLSSKIFGGDTPEAREAKLQTLESQIEESENAVKEAQEELRSFTETAGKDYDMFQKQRDRDVNKILIDHIKTQMKLCKLGVSTWENMKDTFEGMA
;
A
#
# COMPACT_ATOMS: atom_id res chain seq x y z
N MET A 1 -3.82 23.98 52.21
CA MET A 1 -4.65 24.61 51.16
C MET A 1 -3.87 24.76 49.85
N PHE A 2 -2.67 25.35 49.85
CA PHE A 2 -1.84 25.54 48.64
C PHE A 2 -1.52 24.25 47.87
N ILE A 3 -1.16 23.16 48.55
CA ILE A 3 -0.83 21.87 47.90
C ILE A 3 -2.04 21.27 47.19
N PHE A 4 -3.25 21.36 47.77
CA PHE A 4 -4.47 20.86 47.14
C PHE A 4 -4.89 21.71 45.94
N SER A 5 -4.71 23.04 46.02
CA SER A 5 -4.94 23.93 44.88
C SER A 5 -3.96 23.66 43.74
N LEU A 6 -2.68 23.41 44.06
CA LEU A 6 -1.67 23.06 43.08
C LEU A 6 -1.98 21.72 42.41
N ALA A 7 -2.36 20.71 43.19
CA ALA A 7 -2.73 19.40 42.66
C ALA A 7 -3.89 19.51 41.65
N SER A 8 -4.96 20.23 42.02
CA SER A 8 -6.09 20.45 41.10
C SER A 8 -5.68 21.16 39.81
N SER A 9 -4.84 22.19 39.89
CA SER A 9 -4.36 22.89 38.70
C SER A 9 -3.36 22.09 37.88
N ILE A 10 -2.65 21.11 38.47
CA ILE A 10 -1.82 20.15 37.75
C ILE A 10 -2.72 19.17 36.98
N ASP A 11 -3.77 18.66 37.60
CA ASP A 11 -4.72 17.74 36.96
C ASP A 11 -5.36 18.40 35.72
N ASP A 12 -5.81 19.66 35.83
CA ASP A 12 -6.37 20.42 34.70
C ASP A 12 -5.35 20.59 33.54
N ILE A 13 -4.08 20.83 33.86
CA ILE A 13 -3.01 20.98 32.86
C ILE A 13 -2.66 19.64 32.22
N GLN A 14 -2.70 18.55 32.99
CA GLN A 14 -2.47 17.20 32.47
C GLN A 14 -3.58 16.79 31.49
N GLU A 15 -4.84 17.12 31.81
CA GLU A 15 -5.95 16.90 30.87
C GLU A 15 -5.79 17.73 29.58
N GLU A 16 -5.35 19.00 29.70
CA GLU A 16 -5.00 19.83 28.54
C GLU A 16 -3.86 19.20 27.71
N GLU A 17 -2.83 18.65 28.37
CA GLU A 17 -1.70 17.97 27.72
C GLU A 17 -2.13 16.70 26.97
N GLU A 18 -2.96 15.85 27.60
CA GLU A 18 -3.46 14.64 26.97
C GLU A 18 -4.24 14.97 25.68
N SER A 19 -5.17 15.92 25.75
CA SER A 19 -6.02 16.26 24.61
C SER A 19 -5.25 16.98 23.48
N HIS A 20 -4.40 17.96 23.81
CA HIS A 20 -3.78 18.82 22.81
C HIS A 20 -2.47 18.27 22.24
N TYR A 21 -1.75 17.44 23.00
CA TYR A 21 -0.48 16.86 22.56
C TYR A 21 -0.61 15.37 22.29
N VAL A 22 -0.99 14.59 23.30
CA VAL A 22 -0.92 13.13 23.23
C VAL A 22 -1.89 12.60 22.17
N ASP A 23 -3.16 13.00 22.22
CA ASP A 23 -4.16 12.51 21.28
C ASP A 23 -3.91 13.00 19.85
N LYS A 24 -3.44 14.25 19.69
CA LYS A 24 -3.07 14.77 18.37
C LYS A 24 -1.86 14.04 17.77
N LEU A 25 -0.87 13.70 18.59
CA LEU A 25 0.27 12.92 18.13
C LEU A 25 -0.13 11.47 17.77
N LYS A 26 -1.04 10.85 18.55
CA LYS A 26 -1.61 9.53 18.23
C LYS A 26 -2.38 9.56 16.91
N GLU A 27 -3.26 10.55 16.71
CA GLU A 27 -3.97 10.75 15.43
C GLU A 27 -2.98 10.82 14.26
N TYR A 28 -1.89 11.58 14.44
CA TYR A 28 -0.86 11.72 13.42
C TYR A 28 -0.10 10.42 13.14
N HIS A 29 0.18 9.64 14.18
CA HIS A 29 0.76 8.31 14.06
C HIS A 29 -0.16 7.36 13.27
N LEU A 30 -1.46 7.36 13.57
CA LEU A 30 -2.45 6.57 12.82
C LEU A 30 -2.52 6.98 11.35
N TYR A 31 -2.37 8.28 11.04
CA TYR A 31 -2.34 8.74 9.67
C TYR A 31 -1.09 8.24 8.93
N ALA A 32 0.09 8.26 9.57
CA ALA A 32 1.30 7.68 8.99
C ALA A 32 1.15 6.16 8.73
N ASP A 33 0.47 5.43 9.62
CA ASP A 33 0.18 4.02 9.41
C ASP A 33 -0.81 3.78 8.25
N SER A 34 -1.78 4.68 8.07
CA SER A 34 -2.69 4.61 6.92
C SER A 34 -1.93 4.69 5.58
N ILE A 35 -0.89 5.54 5.51
CA ILE A 35 -0.02 5.66 4.34
C ILE A 35 0.76 4.36 4.11
N ARG A 36 1.27 3.73 5.17
CA ARG A 36 1.94 2.42 5.04
C ARG A 36 1.02 1.35 4.48
N VAL A 37 -0.22 1.30 4.97
CA VAL A 37 -1.25 0.37 4.46
C VAL A 37 -1.58 0.68 3.00
N MET A 38 -1.71 1.95 2.64
CA MET A 38 -1.92 2.39 1.27
C MET A 38 -0.78 1.95 0.34
N THR A 39 0.49 2.11 0.74
CA THR A 39 1.64 1.61 -0.03
C THR A 39 1.58 0.11 -0.24
N ARG A 40 1.23 -0.68 0.79
CA ARG A 40 1.06 -2.14 0.66
C ARG A 40 -0.05 -2.50 -0.33
N LYS A 41 -1.17 -1.79 -0.29
CA LYS A 41 -2.27 -1.97 -1.26
C LYS A 41 -1.81 -1.66 -2.68
N GLN A 42 -1.01 -0.61 -2.88
CA GLN A 42 -0.45 -0.29 -4.19
C GLN A 42 0.46 -1.42 -4.70
N GLN A 43 1.35 -1.92 -3.85
CA GLN A 43 2.24 -3.04 -4.17
C GLN A 43 1.47 -4.29 -4.58
N LEU A 44 0.39 -4.62 -3.85
CA LEU A 44 -0.47 -5.75 -4.21
C LEU A 44 -1.13 -5.57 -5.58
N ARG A 45 -1.55 -4.35 -5.93
CA ARG A 45 -2.12 -4.05 -7.25
C ARG A 45 -1.08 -4.16 -8.36
N HIS A 46 0.15 -3.69 -8.14
CA HIS A 46 1.25 -3.92 -9.08
C HIS A 46 1.48 -5.41 -9.30
N TYR A 47 1.54 -6.19 -8.23
CA TYR A 47 1.67 -7.64 -8.31
C TYR A 47 0.53 -8.30 -9.11
N ASN A 48 -0.71 -7.84 -8.96
CA ASN A 48 -1.84 -8.36 -9.72
C ASN A 48 -1.68 -8.12 -11.23
N VAL A 49 -1.18 -6.94 -11.64
CA VAL A 49 -0.87 -6.63 -13.04
C VAL A 49 0.22 -7.58 -13.56
N GLU A 50 1.33 -7.71 -12.83
CA GLU A 50 2.42 -8.61 -13.20
C GLU A 50 1.95 -10.06 -13.37
N LYS A 51 1.07 -10.54 -12.47
CA LYS A 51 0.49 -11.89 -12.57
C LYS A 51 -0.45 -12.04 -13.75
N ALA A 52 -1.25 -11.04 -14.07
CA ALA A 52 -2.11 -11.07 -15.25
C ALA A 52 -1.27 -11.09 -16.55
N GLU A 53 -0.19 -10.30 -16.60
CA GLU A 53 0.74 -10.27 -17.74
C GLU A 53 1.48 -11.61 -17.91
N GLU A 54 1.87 -12.26 -16.81
CA GLU A 54 2.48 -13.60 -16.83
C GLU A 54 1.53 -14.66 -17.43
N VAL A 55 0.22 -14.58 -17.15
CA VAL A 55 -0.79 -15.49 -17.74
C VAL A 55 -0.87 -15.30 -19.26
N VAL A 56 -0.89 -14.05 -19.74
CA VAL A 56 -0.90 -13.74 -21.17
C VAL A 56 0.38 -14.26 -21.83
N ALA A 57 1.54 -14.00 -21.24
CA ALA A 57 2.83 -14.48 -21.74
C ALA A 57 2.90 -16.02 -21.83
N GLY A 58 2.38 -16.71 -20.81
CA GLY A 58 2.31 -18.18 -20.80
C GLY A 58 1.42 -18.73 -21.91
N LYS A 59 0.24 -18.13 -22.13
CA LYS A 59 -0.68 -18.54 -23.22
C LYS A 59 -0.11 -18.24 -24.60
N ASN A 60 0.55 -17.09 -24.78
CA ASN A 60 1.24 -16.77 -26.03
C ASN A 60 2.37 -17.77 -26.33
N THR A 61 3.13 -18.18 -25.31
CA THR A 61 4.16 -19.23 -25.47
C THR A 61 3.53 -20.56 -25.92
N GLN A 62 2.43 -20.98 -25.30
CA GLN A 62 1.70 -22.20 -25.72
C GLN A 62 1.19 -22.09 -27.17
N LYS A 63 0.76 -20.90 -27.60
CA LYS A 63 0.32 -20.65 -28.98
C LYS A 63 1.47 -20.84 -29.96
N GLU A 64 2.62 -20.24 -29.67
CA GLU A 64 3.82 -20.36 -30.50
C GLU A 64 4.29 -21.83 -30.62
N GLU A 65 4.25 -22.59 -29.53
CA GLU A 65 4.60 -24.01 -29.53
C GLU A 65 3.64 -24.85 -30.40
N LEU A 66 2.32 -24.58 -30.33
CA LEU A 66 1.32 -25.26 -31.15
C LEU A 66 1.46 -24.94 -32.65
N VAL A 67 1.82 -23.70 -32.99
CA VAL A 67 2.08 -23.29 -34.39
C VAL A 67 3.32 -24.00 -34.92
N LYS A 68 4.45 -23.97 -34.20
CA LYS A 68 5.71 -24.63 -34.59
C LYS A 68 5.52 -26.15 -34.78
N ALA A 69 4.80 -26.81 -33.86
CA ALA A 69 4.48 -28.22 -33.97
C ALA A 69 3.62 -28.55 -35.21
N GLY A 70 2.92 -27.57 -35.76
CA GLY A 70 2.17 -27.72 -36.99
C GLY A 70 2.99 -27.57 -38.26
N GLU A 71 3.87 -26.58 -38.30
CA GLU A 71 4.80 -26.35 -39.42
C GLU A 71 5.75 -27.55 -39.61
N GLU A 72 6.30 -28.08 -38.50
CA GLU A 72 7.17 -29.27 -38.53
C GLU A 72 6.42 -30.55 -38.99
N GLY A 73 5.13 -30.64 -38.71
CA GLY A 73 4.27 -31.76 -39.13
C GLY A 73 3.92 -31.75 -40.62
N GLU A 74 3.91 -30.56 -41.25
CA GLU A 74 3.66 -30.40 -42.68
C GLU A 74 4.92 -30.56 -43.53
N GLU A 75 6.08 -30.06 -43.08
CA GLU A 75 7.37 -30.30 -43.77
C GLU A 75 7.87 -31.75 -43.62
N GLY A 76 7.52 -32.43 -42.52
CA GLY A 76 7.87 -33.83 -42.26
C GLY A 76 7.20 -34.87 -43.18
N LYS A 77 6.23 -34.48 -44.03
CA LYS A 77 5.61 -35.39 -45.02
C LYS A 77 6.55 -35.83 -46.15
N LYS A 78 7.76 -35.24 -46.27
CA LYS A 78 8.72 -35.58 -47.34
C LYS A 78 9.96 -36.38 -46.90
N SER A 79 10.18 -36.65 -45.60
CA SER A 79 11.40 -37.37 -45.15
C SER A 79 11.10 -38.48 -44.15
N GLY A 80 11.22 -39.73 -44.61
CA GLY A 80 11.04 -40.94 -43.81
C GLY A 80 12.22 -41.20 -42.88
N GLY A 81 12.20 -40.61 -41.68
CA GLY A 81 13.21 -40.82 -40.64
C GLY A 81 12.58 -41.01 -39.24
N LEU A 82 13.34 -41.67 -38.37
CA LEU A 82 13.05 -42.14 -37.00
C LEU A 82 12.42 -41.14 -36.00
N TRP A 83 12.14 -39.89 -36.40
CA TRP A 83 11.56 -38.83 -35.58
C TRP A 83 10.02 -38.89 -35.45
N LYS A 84 9.35 -39.68 -36.29
CA LYS A 84 7.88 -39.83 -36.31
C LYS A 84 7.29 -40.34 -34.98
N GLY A 85 8.09 -41.00 -34.14
CA GLY A 85 7.63 -41.60 -32.88
C GLY A 85 7.71 -40.70 -31.64
N LEU A 86 8.43 -39.58 -31.70
CA LEU A 86 8.58 -38.66 -30.57
C LEU A 86 7.52 -37.54 -30.61
N SER A 87 7.22 -37.00 -31.79
CA SER A 87 6.17 -35.98 -31.98
C SER A 87 4.76 -36.53 -31.75
N SER A 88 4.50 -37.79 -32.15
CA SER A 88 3.21 -38.46 -31.90
C SER A 88 2.95 -38.76 -30.42
N LYS A 89 3.98 -38.76 -29.58
CA LYS A 89 3.88 -39.01 -28.13
C LYS A 89 3.68 -37.74 -27.31
N ILE A 90 4.06 -36.59 -27.85
CA ILE A 90 3.93 -35.27 -27.21
C ILE A 90 2.68 -34.52 -27.73
N PHE A 91 2.35 -34.66 -29.02
CA PHE A 91 1.20 -33.99 -29.66
C PHE A 91 0.14 -34.96 -30.21
N GLY A 92 0.26 -36.26 -29.92
CA GLY A 92 -0.85 -37.19 -30.00
C GLY A 92 -1.68 -37.17 -31.28
N GLY A 93 -1.08 -37.16 -32.48
CA GLY A 93 -1.83 -37.40 -33.72
C GLY A 93 -3.11 -36.56 -33.90
N ASP A 94 -3.14 -35.32 -33.42
CA ASP A 94 -4.28 -34.43 -33.66
C ASP A 94 -4.43 -34.20 -35.17
N THR A 95 -5.67 -34.27 -35.67
CA THR A 95 -5.95 -33.87 -37.04
C THR A 95 -5.71 -32.36 -37.18
N PRO A 96 -5.43 -31.85 -38.40
CA PRO A 96 -5.31 -30.42 -38.64
C PRO A 96 -6.50 -29.62 -38.06
N GLU A 97 -7.71 -30.17 -38.17
CA GLU A 97 -8.94 -29.57 -37.64
C GLU A 97 -8.96 -29.50 -36.10
N ALA A 98 -8.46 -30.55 -35.41
CA ALA A 98 -8.37 -30.56 -33.95
C ALA A 98 -7.32 -29.53 -33.45
N ARG A 99 -6.22 -29.35 -34.18
CA ARG A 99 -5.22 -28.32 -33.88
C ARG A 99 -5.78 -26.92 -34.10
N GLU A 100 -6.49 -26.70 -35.20
CA GLU A 100 -7.13 -25.42 -35.50
C GLU A 100 -8.16 -25.04 -34.41
N ALA A 101 -8.98 -26.00 -33.96
CA ALA A 101 -9.90 -25.79 -32.86
C ALA A 101 -9.19 -25.42 -31.52
N LYS A 102 -8.04 -26.05 -31.24
CA LYS A 102 -7.20 -25.71 -30.07
C LYS A 102 -6.61 -24.30 -30.19
N LEU A 103 -6.14 -23.91 -31.38
CA LEU A 103 -5.62 -22.57 -31.65
C LEU A 103 -6.70 -21.50 -31.45
N GLN A 104 -7.90 -21.70 -32.00
CA GLN A 104 -9.02 -20.77 -31.81
C GLN A 104 -9.40 -20.65 -30.33
N THR A 105 -9.44 -21.77 -29.60
CA THR A 105 -9.71 -21.76 -28.16
C THR A 105 -8.64 -20.95 -27.41
N LEU A 106 -7.36 -21.16 -27.75
CA LEU A 106 -6.25 -20.48 -27.12
C LEU A 106 -6.23 -18.98 -27.44
N GLU A 107 -6.59 -18.59 -28.67
CA GLU A 107 -6.75 -17.18 -29.06
C GLU A 107 -7.86 -16.48 -28.26
N SER A 108 -9.03 -17.11 -28.13
CA SER A 108 -10.11 -16.59 -27.27
C SER A 108 -9.63 -16.43 -25.82
N GLN A 109 -8.90 -17.41 -25.29
CA GLN A 109 -8.35 -17.36 -23.94
C GLN A 109 -7.27 -16.29 -23.75
N ILE A 110 -6.49 -15.99 -24.79
CA ILE A 110 -5.51 -14.89 -24.79
C ILE A 110 -6.24 -13.56 -24.74
N GLU A 111 -7.24 -13.36 -25.60
CA GLU A 111 -8.04 -12.13 -25.62
C GLU A 111 -8.70 -11.85 -24.26
N GLU A 112 -9.32 -12.88 -23.65
CA GLU A 112 -9.88 -12.77 -22.30
C GLU A 112 -8.83 -12.36 -21.25
N SER A 113 -7.61 -12.90 -21.34
CA SER A 113 -6.54 -12.58 -20.38
C SER A 113 -5.91 -11.21 -20.63
N GLU A 114 -5.83 -10.77 -21.88
CA GLU A 114 -5.43 -9.40 -22.22
C GLU A 114 -6.44 -8.37 -21.70
N ASN A 115 -7.74 -8.70 -21.73
CA ASN A 115 -8.76 -7.86 -21.11
C ASN A 115 -8.60 -7.82 -19.58
N ALA A 116 -8.30 -8.95 -18.94
CA ALA A 116 -7.99 -8.98 -17.50
C ALA A 116 -6.74 -8.13 -17.15
N VAL A 117 -5.71 -8.11 -18.00
CA VAL A 117 -4.56 -7.22 -17.83
C VAL A 117 -4.99 -5.75 -17.89
N LYS A 118 -5.80 -5.37 -18.87
CA LYS A 118 -6.30 -3.99 -19.02
C LYS A 118 -7.11 -3.56 -17.79
N GLU A 119 -7.99 -4.43 -17.28
CA GLU A 119 -8.76 -4.17 -16.06
C GLU A 119 -7.85 -3.96 -14.84
N ALA A 120 -6.88 -4.85 -14.63
CA ALA A 120 -5.92 -4.73 -13.54
C ALA A 120 -5.07 -3.45 -13.63
N GLN A 121 -4.66 -3.06 -14.85
CA GLN A 121 -3.91 -1.84 -15.11
C GLN A 121 -4.75 -0.58 -14.82
N GLU A 122 -6.02 -0.56 -15.22
CA GLU A 122 -6.92 0.56 -14.94
C GLU A 122 -7.20 0.70 -13.44
N GLU A 123 -7.41 -0.43 -12.74
CA GLU A 123 -7.54 -0.45 -11.29
C GLU A 123 -6.30 0.11 -10.58
N LEU A 124 -5.10 -0.31 -11.02
CA LEU A 124 -3.83 0.19 -10.47
C LEU A 124 -3.68 1.69 -10.72
N ARG A 125 -4.01 2.16 -11.93
CA ARG A 125 -3.94 3.57 -12.31
C ARG A 125 -4.87 4.43 -11.45
N SER A 126 -6.15 4.05 -11.37
CA SER A 126 -7.15 4.77 -10.57
C SER A 126 -6.76 4.83 -9.10
N PHE A 127 -6.27 3.71 -8.55
CA PHE A 127 -5.76 3.66 -7.19
C PHE A 127 -4.55 4.59 -7.00
N THR A 128 -3.58 4.56 -7.91
CA THR A 128 -2.35 5.35 -7.83
C THR A 128 -2.62 6.84 -7.91
N GLU A 129 -3.56 7.26 -8.76
CA GLU A 129 -3.96 8.66 -8.85
C GLU A 129 -4.58 9.16 -7.54
N THR A 130 -5.48 8.37 -6.95
CA THR A 130 -6.16 8.72 -5.71
C THR A 130 -5.17 8.73 -4.53
N ALA A 131 -4.40 7.66 -4.38
CA ALA A 131 -3.37 7.52 -3.35
C ALA A 131 -2.30 8.63 -3.45
N GLY A 132 -1.93 9.02 -4.67
CA GLY A 132 -1.01 10.12 -4.93
C GLY A 132 -1.53 11.46 -4.43
N LYS A 133 -2.81 11.78 -4.70
CA LYS A 133 -3.45 13.01 -4.20
C LYS A 133 -3.48 13.04 -2.67
N ASP A 134 -3.85 11.94 -2.03
CA ASP A 134 -3.88 11.85 -0.56
C ASP A 134 -2.48 12.02 0.04
N TYR A 135 -1.47 11.39 -0.56
CA TYR A 135 -0.08 11.51 -0.14
C TYR A 135 0.47 12.95 -0.30
N ASP A 136 0.15 13.61 -1.41
CA ASP A 136 0.56 15.00 -1.66
C ASP A 136 -0.06 15.95 -0.63
N MET A 137 -1.32 15.73 -0.26
CA MET A 137 -1.98 16.50 0.80
C MET A 137 -1.29 16.30 2.15
N PHE A 138 -1.00 15.04 2.52
CA PHE A 138 -0.24 14.73 3.74
C PHE A 138 1.10 15.44 3.77
N GLN A 139 1.90 15.34 2.70
CA GLN A 139 3.21 15.97 2.64
C GLN A 139 3.12 17.49 2.85
N LYS A 140 2.13 18.14 2.24
CA LYS A 140 1.92 19.59 2.38
C LYS A 140 1.53 20.02 3.78
N GLN A 141 0.94 19.14 4.60
CA GLN A 141 0.41 19.46 5.92
C GLN A 141 1.33 19.01 7.05
N ARG A 142 2.09 17.92 6.87
CA ARG A 142 2.88 17.26 7.90
C ARG A 142 3.73 18.17 8.76
N ASP A 143 4.57 18.97 8.12
CA ASP A 143 5.51 19.79 8.87
C ASP A 143 4.77 20.87 9.67
N ARG A 144 3.65 21.40 9.15
CA ARG A 144 2.84 22.38 9.88
C ARG A 144 2.15 21.74 11.08
N ASP A 145 1.55 20.57 10.90
CA ASP A 145 0.77 19.91 11.93
C ASP A 145 1.65 19.42 13.08
N VAL A 146 2.77 18.74 12.76
CA VAL A 146 3.72 18.27 13.77
C VAL A 146 4.34 19.45 14.53
N ASN A 147 4.74 20.52 13.82
CA ASN A 147 5.24 21.72 14.49
C ASN A 147 4.19 22.34 15.41
N LYS A 148 2.92 22.38 14.99
CA LYS A 148 1.83 22.89 15.83
C LYS A 148 1.67 22.06 17.10
N ILE A 149 1.64 20.72 16.98
CA ILE A 149 1.53 19.79 18.11
C ILE A 149 2.66 20.04 19.12
N LEU A 150 3.90 20.16 18.63
CA LEU A 150 5.08 20.41 19.47
C LEU A 150 5.04 21.79 20.14
N ILE A 151 4.65 22.83 19.40
CA ILE A 151 4.49 24.18 19.94
C ILE A 151 3.44 24.21 21.06
N ASP A 152 2.31 23.53 20.85
CA ASP A 152 1.22 23.51 21.82
C ASP A 152 1.64 22.75 23.09
N HIS A 153 2.39 21.64 22.97
CA HIS A 153 3.03 20.98 24.12
C HIS A 153 3.99 21.89 24.88
N ILE A 154 4.89 22.59 24.19
CA ILE A 154 5.83 23.53 24.82
C ILE A 154 5.07 24.61 25.61
N LYS A 155 3.97 25.15 25.06
CA LYS A 155 3.14 26.13 25.77
C LYS A 155 2.52 25.55 27.04
N THR A 156 2.00 24.32 26.98
CA THR A 156 1.43 23.64 28.16
C THR A 156 2.50 23.42 29.23
N GLN A 157 3.69 22.96 28.85
CA GLN A 157 4.82 22.80 29.77
C GLN A 157 5.26 24.15 30.39
N MET A 158 5.29 25.22 29.60
CA MET A 158 5.57 26.57 30.12
C MET A 158 4.52 27.03 31.13
N LYS A 159 3.23 26.74 30.91
CA LYS A 159 2.15 27.05 31.87
C LYS A 159 2.38 26.30 33.18
N LEU A 160 2.69 25.01 33.11
CA LEU A 160 2.97 24.17 34.28
C LEU A 160 4.14 24.71 35.11
N CYS A 161 5.25 25.05 34.45
CA CYS A 161 6.41 25.63 35.14
C CYS A 161 6.07 26.97 35.82
N LYS A 162 5.35 27.86 35.14
CA LYS A 162 4.93 29.15 35.72
C LYS A 162 4.01 28.97 36.92
N LEU A 163 3.05 28.06 36.83
CA LEU A 163 2.17 27.71 37.94
C LEU A 163 2.97 27.21 39.14
N GLY A 164 3.91 26.29 38.90
CA GLY A 164 4.80 25.78 39.94
C GLY A 164 5.59 26.89 40.63
N VAL A 165 6.27 27.74 39.86
CA VAL A 165 7.04 28.88 40.39
C VAL A 165 6.16 29.80 41.23
N SER A 166 5.03 30.27 40.69
CA SER A 166 4.13 31.17 41.42
C SER A 166 3.58 30.56 42.70
N THR A 167 3.33 29.26 42.70
CA THR A 167 2.86 28.55 43.90
C THR A 167 3.95 28.48 44.97
N TRP A 168 5.19 28.18 44.57
CA TRP A 168 6.33 28.17 45.50
C TRP A 168 6.63 29.55 46.07
N GLU A 169 6.56 30.61 45.25
CA GLU A 169 6.70 32.00 45.69
C GLU A 169 5.61 32.36 46.72
N ASN A 170 4.34 32.07 46.42
CA ASN A 170 3.23 32.32 47.34
C ASN A 170 3.38 31.57 48.67
N MET A 171 3.85 30.32 48.64
CA MET A 171 4.12 29.54 49.86
C MET A 171 5.23 30.20 50.67
N LYS A 172 6.34 30.56 50.03
CA LYS A 172 7.48 31.21 50.67
C LYS A 172 7.05 32.52 51.37
N ASP A 173 6.38 33.41 50.65
CA ASP A 173 5.92 34.71 51.18
C ASP A 173 4.97 34.53 52.37
N THR A 174 4.10 33.51 52.30
CA THR A 174 3.19 33.16 53.39
C THR A 174 3.94 32.71 54.64
N PHE A 175 5.03 31.95 54.51
CA PHE A 175 5.87 31.54 55.65
C PHE A 175 6.72 32.69 56.19
N GLU A 176 7.28 33.54 55.33
CA GLU A 176 8.06 34.71 55.74
C GLU A 176 7.20 35.76 56.46
N GLY A 177 5.94 35.93 56.07
CA GLY A 177 4.99 36.82 56.76
C GLY A 177 4.45 36.29 58.09
N MET A 178 4.73 35.02 58.42
CA MET A 178 4.38 34.41 59.71
C MET A 178 5.54 34.40 60.72
N ALA A 179 6.76 34.75 60.30
CA ALA A 179 7.96 34.85 61.12
C ALA A 179 8.16 36.27 61.68
#